data_AF-A0AB38BJY8-F1
#
_entry.id   AF-A0AB38BJY8-F1
#
_cell.length_a   1.000
_cell.length_b   1.000
_cell.length_c   1.000
_cell.angle_alpha   90.00
_cell.angle_beta   90.00
_cell.angle_gamma   90.00
#
_symmetry.space_group_name_H-M   'P 1'
#
loop_
_entity.id
_entity.type
_entity.pdbx_description
1 polymer ?
#
loop_
_entity_poly.entity_id
_entity_poly.type
_entity_poly.pdbx_seq_one_letter_code
_entity_poly.pdbx_strand_id
1 'polypeptide(L)'
;MVLSRNERINQKKKEQLTNSFITTNKRLKRSVAVLSTSLFMTTVVKPVEMVLAAEKTALGTKDTQVYSTNPFLNQIIPSATIIAAKNDLYASVMMAQAILESGWGTSALASAPNYNLFGIKGNYNGESVNMGTLEDSGGQNYYPINAEFRKYPS
;
A
#
# COMPACT_ATOMS: atom_id res chain seq x y z
N MET A 1 -10.48 20.60 -9.67
CA MET A 1 -10.56 19.14 -9.58
C MET A 1 -9.41 18.67 -8.70
N VAL A 2 -9.68 17.95 -7.60
CA VAL A 2 -8.62 17.44 -6.68
C VAL A 2 -8.20 16.06 -7.17
N LEU A 3 -6.91 15.84 -7.37
CA LEU A 3 -6.35 14.56 -7.82
C LEU A 3 -6.46 13.49 -6.73
N SER A 4 -6.84 12.27 -7.11
CA SER A 4 -6.78 11.09 -6.22
C SER A 4 -5.35 10.83 -5.76
N ARG A 5 -5.16 10.09 -4.67
CA ARG A 5 -3.81 9.77 -4.19
C ARG A 5 -3.04 8.94 -5.22
N ASN A 6 -3.69 7.98 -5.87
CA ASN A 6 -3.03 7.13 -6.88
C ASN A 6 -2.53 7.97 -8.07
N GLU A 7 -3.29 8.97 -8.50
CA GLU A 7 -2.87 9.92 -9.53
C GLU A 7 -1.67 10.76 -9.07
N ARG A 8 -1.68 11.26 -7.83
CA ARG A 8 -0.56 12.02 -7.25
C ARG A 8 0.71 11.18 -7.16
N ILE A 9 0.61 9.90 -6.77
CA ILE A 9 1.76 8.97 -6.71
C ILE A 9 2.32 8.73 -8.11
N ASN A 10 1.46 8.49 -9.10
CA ASN A 10 1.88 8.26 -10.49
C ASN A 10 2.51 9.51 -11.11
N GLN A 11 1.98 10.71 -10.82
CA GLN A 11 2.60 11.97 -11.22
C GLN A 11 3.99 12.13 -10.60
N LYS A 12 4.14 11.92 -9.28
CA LYS A 12 5.46 11.98 -8.62
C LYS A 12 6.46 10.98 -9.20
N LYS A 13 6.03 9.74 -9.51
CA LYS A 13 6.89 8.75 -10.17
C LYS A 13 7.32 9.22 -11.56
N LYS A 14 6.39 9.76 -12.36
CA LYS A 14 6.71 10.34 -13.68
C LYS A 14 7.69 11.50 -13.56
N GLU A 15 7.46 12.41 -12.62
CA GLU A 15 8.36 13.55 -12.34
C GLU A 15 9.76 13.08 -11.91
N GLN A 16 9.85 12.10 -11.02
CA GLN A 16 11.14 11.52 -10.58
C GLN A 16 11.89 10.87 -11.73
N LEU A 17 11.21 10.11 -12.58
CA LEU A 17 11.81 9.54 -13.80
C LEU A 17 12.29 10.65 -14.73
N THR A 18 11.46 11.65 -15.02
CA THR A 18 11.89 12.76 -15.88
C THR A 18 13.08 13.51 -15.30
N ASN A 19 13.13 13.71 -13.98
CA ASN A 19 14.23 14.38 -13.30
C ASN A 19 15.52 13.53 -13.31
N SER A 20 15.42 12.20 -13.21
CA SER A 20 16.58 11.31 -13.32
C SER A 20 17.14 11.25 -14.75
N PHE A 21 16.27 11.25 -15.77
CA PHE A 21 16.67 11.33 -17.17
C PHE A 21 17.32 12.69 -17.50
N ILE A 22 16.74 13.80 -17.03
CA ILE A 22 17.27 15.15 -17.25
C ILE A 22 18.63 15.34 -16.57
N THR A 23 18.80 14.84 -15.34
CA THR A 23 20.08 14.95 -14.62
C THR A 23 21.19 14.09 -15.23
N THR A 24 20.87 12.90 -15.74
CA THR A 24 21.82 12.03 -16.44
C THR A 24 22.29 12.67 -17.75
N ASN A 25 21.37 13.22 -18.55
CA ASN A 25 21.71 13.92 -19.80
C ASN A 25 22.50 15.22 -19.58
N LYS A 26 22.32 15.90 -18.43
CA LYS A 26 23.11 17.10 -18.07
C LYS A 26 24.57 16.76 -17.74
N ARG A 27 24.86 15.55 -17.22
CA ARG A 27 26.23 15.06 -17.02
C ARG A 27 26.86 14.59 -18.34
N LEU A 28 26.10 13.92 -19.20
CA LEU A 28 26.59 13.51 -20.53
C LEU A 28 26.99 14.72 -21.41
N LYS A 29 26.20 15.80 -21.40
CA LYS A 29 26.53 17.04 -22.14
C LYS A 29 27.79 17.76 -21.64
N ARG A 30 28.20 17.56 -20.38
CA ARG A 30 29.45 18.11 -19.84
C ARG A 30 30.68 17.24 -20.16
N SER A 31 30.49 15.94 -20.40
CA SER A 31 31.58 15.01 -20.75
C SER A 31 31.77 14.82 -22.27
N VAL A 32 30.75 15.06 -23.10
CA VAL A 32 30.83 14.89 -24.57
C VAL A 32 31.52 16.06 -25.28
N ALA A 33 31.73 17.21 -24.62
CA ALA A 33 32.41 18.37 -25.22
C ALA A 33 33.94 18.21 -25.39
N VAL A 34 34.54 17.08 -24.98
CA VAL A 34 36.01 16.89 -24.95
C VAL A 34 36.53 15.76 -25.88
N LEU A 35 35.68 15.07 -26.65
CA LEU A 35 36.10 13.93 -27.48
C LEU A 35 35.62 14.02 -28.95
N SER A 36 35.91 15.13 -29.63
CA SER A 36 35.46 15.38 -31.01
C SER A 36 36.44 14.97 -32.13
N THR A 37 37.52 14.23 -31.86
CA THR A 37 38.41 13.79 -32.93
C THR A 37 38.79 12.32 -32.81
N SER A 38 38.35 11.55 -33.81
CA SER A 38 38.81 10.19 -34.15
C SER A 38 38.11 9.04 -33.45
N LEU A 39 37.02 8.55 -34.05
CA LEU A 39 36.93 7.11 -34.27
C LEU A 39 36.23 6.78 -35.59
N PHE A 40 36.97 5.99 -36.36
CA PHE A 40 36.69 5.37 -37.64
C PHE A 40 35.33 4.65 -37.75
N MET A 41 34.81 4.67 -38.98
CA MET A 41 33.89 3.72 -39.62
C MET A 41 33.79 2.32 -38.97
N THR A 42 32.56 1.85 -38.73
CA THR A 42 32.04 0.62 -39.36
C THR A 42 30.52 0.49 -39.14
N THR A 43 29.87 0.01 -40.20
CA THR A 43 28.46 -0.34 -40.35
C THR A 43 28.11 -1.64 -39.61
N VAL A 44 27.05 -1.64 -38.78
CA VAL A 44 26.05 -2.73 -38.77
C VAL A 44 24.71 -2.17 -38.30
N VAL A 45 23.68 -2.38 -39.11
CA VAL A 45 22.29 -2.03 -38.82
C VAL A 45 21.65 -3.23 -38.10
N LYS A 46 21.11 -3.00 -36.89
CA LYS A 46 20.08 -3.81 -36.17
C LYS A 46 20.50 -5.19 -35.58
N PRO A 47 19.86 -5.67 -34.47
CA PRO A 47 18.45 -5.44 -34.15
C PRO A 47 18.16 -4.74 -32.81
N VAL A 48 17.16 -3.88 -32.90
CA VAL A 48 16.38 -3.24 -31.82
C VAL A 48 15.70 -4.29 -30.89
N GLU A 49 15.79 -5.58 -31.21
CA GLU A 49 15.26 -6.68 -30.39
C GLU A 49 15.97 -6.85 -29.05
N MET A 50 17.28 -6.54 -28.95
CA MET A 50 18.01 -6.69 -27.69
C MET A 50 17.63 -5.61 -26.65
N VAL A 51 17.05 -4.49 -27.09
CA VAL A 51 16.51 -3.45 -26.21
C VAL A 51 15.08 -3.79 -25.78
N LEU A 52 14.29 -4.40 -26.65
CA LEU A 52 12.92 -4.87 -26.34
C LEU A 52 12.90 -6.08 -25.39
N ALA A 53 13.93 -6.94 -25.44
CA ALA A 53 14.07 -8.06 -24.51
C ALA A 53 14.43 -7.61 -23.08
N ALA A 54 15.14 -6.48 -22.93
CA ALA A 54 15.51 -5.94 -21.63
C ALA A 54 14.33 -5.31 -20.87
N GLU A 55 13.26 -4.89 -21.57
CA GLU A 55 12.05 -4.36 -20.94
C GLU A 55 11.15 -5.49 -20.39
N LYS A 56 11.14 -6.68 -21.04
CA LYS A 56 10.35 -7.84 -20.58
C LYS A 56 10.86 -8.44 -19.25
N THR A 57 12.12 -8.22 -18.89
CA THR A 57 12.69 -8.70 -17.62
C THR A 57 12.46 -7.74 -16.44
N ALA A 58 11.90 -6.54 -16.69
CA ALA A 58 11.54 -5.57 -15.64
C ALA A 58 10.09 -5.72 -15.13
N LEU A 59 9.29 -6.64 -15.70
CA LEU A 59 8.00 -7.07 -15.16
C LEU A 59 8.10 -8.37 -14.35
N GLY A 60 9.26 -8.61 -13.74
CA GLY A 60 9.35 -9.52 -12.62
C GLY A 60 8.75 -8.85 -11.39
N THR A 61 7.41 -8.84 -11.27
CA THR A 61 6.77 -8.76 -9.95
C THR A 61 7.17 -10.04 -9.22
N LYS A 62 8.40 -10.07 -8.69
CA LYS A 62 8.67 -10.86 -7.50
C LYS A 62 7.74 -10.26 -6.47
N ASP A 63 6.60 -10.94 -6.33
CA ASP A 63 5.65 -10.76 -5.26
C ASP A 63 6.46 -10.93 -3.98
N THR A 64 7.08 -9.84 -3.55
CA THR A 64 7.87 -9.80 -2.34
C THR A 64 6.80 -9.78 -1.28
N GLN A 65 6.32 -10.97 -0.94
CA GLN A 65 5.47 -11.18 0.20
C GLN A 65 6.26 -10.60 1.39
N VAL A 66 5.93 -9.37 1.76
CA VAL A 66 6.51 -8.70 2.91
C VAL A 66 5.90 -9.40 4.11
N TYR A 67 6.45 -10.56 4.45
CA TYR A 67 6.13 -11.23 5.69
C TYR A 67 6.74 -10.40 6.80
N SER A 68 5.89 -9.66 7.50
CA SER A 68 6.23 -9.12 8.80
C SER A 68 6.58 -10.27 9.73
N THR A 69 7.48 -10.03 10.69
CA THR A 69 7.69 -10.97 11.81
C THR A 69 6.45 -11.09 12.68
N ASN A 70 5.52 -10.14 12.59
CA ASN A 70 4.26 -10.16 13.32
C ASN A 70 3.19 -10.95 12.55
N PRO A 71 2.63 -12.04 13.12
CA PRO A 71 1.67 -12.90 12.45
C PRO A 71 0.34 -12.19 12.13
N PHE A 72 -0.10 -11.25 12.95
CA PHE A 72 -1.32 -10.47 12.70
C PHE A 72 -1.15 -9.57 11.47
N LEU A 73 0.02 -8.92 11.32
CA LEU A 73 0.31 -8.11 10.13
C LEU A 73 0.28 -8.94 8.85
N ASN A 74 0.79 -10.18 8.88
CA ASN A 74 0.75 -11.07 7.73
C ASN A 74 -0.68 -11.44 7.30
N GLN A 75 -1.62 -11.46 8.24
CA GLN A 75 -3.04 -11.71 7.95
C GLN A 75 -3.70 -10.51 7.27
N ILE A 76 -3.40 -9.28 7.70
CA ILE A 76 -4.13 -8.09 7.26
C ILE A 76 -3.47 -7.34 6.09
N ILE A 77 -2.15 -7.42 5.90
CA ILE A 77 -1.42 -6.67 4.85
C ILE A 77 -1.98 -6.94 3.45
N PRO A 78 -2.18 -8.19 3.00
CA PRO A 78 -2.65 -8.46 1.64
C PRO A 78 -4.02 -7.82 1.36
N SER A 79 -4.97 -7.99 2.29
CA SER A 79 -6.31 -7.41 2.16
C SER A 79 -6.29 -5.89 2.27
N ALA A 80 -5.58 -5.33 3.25
CA ALA A 80 -5.53 -3.90 3.48
C ALA A 80 -4.91 -3.15 2.28
N THR A 81 -3.85 -3.69 1.69
CA THR A 81 -3.21 -3.08 0.51
C THR A 81 -4.15 -3.03 -0.69
N ILE A 82 -4.86 -4.14 -0.98
CA ILE A 82 -5.80 -4.22 -2.10
C ILE A 82 -7.01 -3.31 -1.88
N ILE A 83 -7.65 -3.39 -0.71
CA ILE A 83 -8.86 -2.61 -0.40
C ILE A 83 -8.52 -1.12 -0.39
N ALA A 84 -7.42 -0.74 0.24
CA ALA A 84 -7.04 0.66 0.34
C ALA A 84 -6.65 1.25 -1.03
N ALA A 85 -6.01 0.48 -1.91
CA ALA A 85 -5.74 0.92 -3.28
C ALA A 85 -7.03 1.13 -4.10
N LYS A 86 -7.99 0.21 -3.97
CA LYS A 86 -9.29 0.28 -4.67
C LYS A 86 -10.19 1.42 -4.22
N ASN A 87 -10.07 1.86 -2.95
CA ASN A 87 -10.95 2.86 -2.34
C ASN A 87 -10.26 4.21 -2.08
N ASP A 88 -9.08 4.45 -2.66
CA ASP A 88 -8.26 5.66 -2.42
C ASP A 88 -7.96 5.93 -0.92
N LEU A 89 -7.81 4.87 -0.12
CA LEU A 89 -7.49 4.92 1.31
C LEU A 89 -6.03 4.58 1.59
N TYR A 90 -5.50 4.99 2.75
CA TYR A 90 -4.18 4.59 3.23
C TYR A 90 -4.21 3.22 3.90
N ALA A 91 -3.55 2.23 3.29
CA ALA A 91 -3.37 0.91 3.88
C ALA A 91 -2.69 0.99 5.25
N SER A 92 -1.74 1.91 5.41
CA SER A 92 -1.06 2.17 6.69
C SER A 92 -2.03 2.60 7.78
N VAL A 93 -2.95 3.52 7.49
CA VAL A 93 -3.95 4.00 8.45
C VAL A 93 -4.93 2.88 8.78
N MET A 94 -5.41 2.15 7.76
CA MET A 94 -6.31 1.01 7.94
C MET A 94 -5.69 -0.06 8.86
N MET A 95 -4.42 -0.41 8.64
CA MET A 95 -3.72 -1.37 9.50
C MET A 95 -3.47 -0.82 10.90
N ALA A 96 -3.09 0.46 11.03
CA ALA A 96 -2.89 1.08 12.35
C ALA A 96 -4.17 1.07 13.18
N GLN A 97 -5.32 1.39 12.57
CA GLN A 97 -6.63 1.29 13.23
C GLN A 97 -6.94 -0.16 13.59
N ALA A 98 -6.77 -1.11 12.68
CA ALA A 98 -6.99 -2.52 12.99
C ALA A 98 -6.12 -2.96 14.18
N ILE A 99 -4.83 -2.61 14.23
CA ILE A 99 -3.94 -2.94 15.35
C ILE A 99 -4.45 -2.35 16.67
N LEU A 100 -4.83 -1.08 16.67
CA LEU A 100 -5.28 -0.36 17.87
C LEU A 100 -6.61 -0.93 18.39
N GLU A 101 -7.62 -1.01 17.53
CA GLU A 101 -8.98 -1.40 17.90
C GLU A 101 -9.08 -2.89 18.25
N SER A 102 -8.27 -3.74 17.62
CA SER A 102 -8.29 -5.18 17.88
C SER A 102 -7.30 -5.64 18.95
N GLY A 103 -6.40 -4.77 19.41
CA GLY A 103 -5.26 -5.17 20.25
C GLY A 103 -4.41 -6.23 19.55
N TRP A 104 -3.91 -5.95 18.35
CA TRP A 104 -3.16 -6.91 17.52
C TRP A 104 -3.94 -8.21 17.20
N GLY A 105 -5.25 -8.12 17.03
CA GLY A 105 -6.13 -9.24 16.72
C GLY A 105 -6.53 -10.09 17.92
N THR A 106 -6.11 -9.72 19.13
CA THR A 106 -6.30 -10.55 20.34
C THR A 106 -7.57 -10.25 21.12
N SER A 107 -8.26 -9.12 20.85
CA SER A 107 -9.52 -8.83 21.54
C SER A 107 -10.56 -9.92 21.26
N ALA A 108 -11.46 -10.16 22.22
CA ALA A 108 -12.53 -11.14 22.07
C ALA A 108 -13.49 -10.80 20.91
N LEU A 109 -13.61 -9.52 20.56
CA LEU A 109 -14.42 -9.06 19.43
C LEU A 109 -13.71 -9.27 18.08
N ALA A 110 -12.37 -9.16 18.05
CA ALA A 110 -11.57 -9.32 16.84
C ALA A 110 -11.22 -10.79 16.53
N SER A 111 -11.08 -11.63 17.56
CA SER A 111 -10.75 -13.03 17.40
C SER A 111 -11.98 -13.88 17.02
N ALA A 112 -11.74 -15.13 16.64
CA ALA A 112 -12.81 -16.08 16.40
C ALA A 112 -13.69 -16.24 17.66
N PRO A 113 -15.02 -16.31 17.52
CA PRO A 113 -15.78 -16.47 16.27
C PRO A 113 -16.35 -15.16 15.69
N ASN A 114 -15.83 -13.99 16.10
CA ASN A 114 -16.45 -12.68 15.82
C ASN A 114 -15.80 -11.92 14.65
N TYR A 115 -14.47 -11.96 14.55
CA TYR A 115 -13.68 -11.42 13.44
C TYR A 115 -13.86 -9.91 13.16
N ASN A 116 -14.24 -9.11 14.17
CA ASN A 116 -14.47 -7.68 14.02
C ASN A 116 -13.24 -6.87 14.47
N LEU A 117 -12.31 -6.66 13.53
CA LEU A 117 -11.03 -5.98 13.77
C LEU A 117 -11.13 -4.48 14.07
N PHE A 118 -12.30 -3.87 13.86
CA PHE A 118 -12.47 -2.41 13.87
C PHE A 118 -13.52 -1.93 14.88
N GLY A 119 -14.08 -2.83 15.70
CA GLY A 119 -15.12 -2.46 16.67
C GLY A 119 -16.40 -1.92 16.04
N ILE A 120 -16.78 -2.39 14.85
CA ILE A 120 -17.96 -1.85 14.14
C ILE A 120 -19.23 -2.34 14.83
N LYS A 121 -20.08 -1.41 15.29
CA LYS A 121 -21.39 -1.70 15.89
C LYS A 121 -22.45 -2.11 14.85
N GLY A 122 -23.50 -2.79 15.33
CA GLY A 122 -24.66 -3.25 14.57
C GLY A 122 -24.57 -4.74 14.19
N ASN A 123 -25.17 -5.10 13.05
CA ASN A 123 -25.13 -6.47 12.51
C ASN A 123 -24.47 -6.51 11.12
N TYR A 124 -23.98 -7.69 10.75
CA TYR A 124 -23.52 -8.02 9.40
C TYR A 124 -24.32 -9.21 8.89
N ASN A 125 -25.14 -9.01 7.86
CA ASN A 125 -26.05 -10.03 7.33
C ASN A 125 -26.93 -10.69 8.41
N GLY A 126 -27.39 -9.90 9.39
CA GLY A 126 -28.20 -10.39 10.51
C GLY A 126 -27.40 -10.96 11.69
N GLU A 127 -26.09 -11.17 11.55
CA GLU A 127 -25.23 -11.67 12.64
C GLU A 127 -24.66 -10.51 13.48
N SER A 128 -24.80 -10.64 14.80
CA SER A 128 -24.22 -9.72 15.78
C SER A 128 -23.74 -10.47 17.03
N VAL A 129 -22.96 -9.78 17.86
CA VAL A 129 -22.58 -10.21 19.21
C VAL A 129 -22.80 -9.05 20.17
N ASN A 130 -23.52 -9.29 21.27
CA ASN A 130 -23.75 -8.27 22.30
C ASN A 130 -22.60 -8.32 23.31
N MET A 131 -21.88 -7.21 23.47
CA MET A 131 -20.71 -7.10 24.34
C MET A 131 -20.68 -5.77 25.08
N GLY A 132 -20.03 -5.77 26.25
CA GLY A 132 -19.73 -4.54 26.98
C GLY A 132 -18.70 -3.69 26.23
N THR A 133 -18.91 -2.38 26.21
CA THR A 133 -17.99 -1.39 25.64
C THR A 133 -17.98 -0.11 26.49
N LEU A 134 -16.92 0.68 26.39
CA LEU A 134 -16.77 1.95 27.11
C LEU A 134 -17.09 3.11 26.17
N GLU A 135 -18.02 3.97 26.59
CA GLU A 135 -18.31 5.23 25.92
C GLU A 135 -17.74 6.40 26.72
N ASP A 136 -17.33 7.47 26.04
CA ASP A 136 -16.95 8.73 26.69
C ASP A 136 -18.09 9.75 26.55
N SER A 137 -18.62 10.23 27.67
CA SER A 137 -19.59 11.33 27.70
C SER A 137 -18.96 12.72 27.52
N GLY A 138 -17.65 12.77 27.32
CA GLY A 138 -16.84 13.96 27.16
C GLY A 138 -15.92 14.19 28.37
N GLY A 139 -14.68 14.58 28.11
CA GLY A 139 -13.71 14.88 29.17
C GLY A 139 -13.14 13.63 29.86
N GLN A 140 -13.08 12.48 29.17
CA GLN A 140 -12.62 11.19 29.72
C GLN A 140 -13.58 10.63 30.79
N ASN A 141 -14.86 10.98 30.71
CA ASN A 141 -15.91 10.46 31.58
C ASN A 141 -16.46 9.16 30.99
N TYR A 142 -15.69 8.09 31.19
CA TYR A 142 -15.99 6.77 30.65
C TYR A 142 -17.11 6.06 31.42
N TYR A 143 -18.06 5.46 30.70
CA TYR A 143 -19.10 4.62 31.28
C TYR A 143 -19.35 3.38 30.42
N PRO A 144 -19.64 2.22 31.02
CA PRO A 144 -19.89 1.00 30.27
C PRO A 144 -21.34 0.95 29.74
N ILE A 145 -21.51 0.44 28.53
CA ILE A 145 -22.79 0.01 27.98
C ILE A 145 -22.66 -1.37 27.35
N ASN A 146 -23.77 -2.08 27.19
CA ASN A 146 -23.84 -3.21 26.27
C ASN A 146 -24.26 -2.70 24.88
N ALA A 147 -23.55 -3.14 23.84
CA ALA A 147 -23.84 -2.79 22.46
C ALA A 147 -23.72 -4.02 21.56
N GLU A 148 -24.52 -4.03 20.49
CA GLU A 148 -24.35 -5.00 19.42
C GLU A 148 -23.18 -4.61 18.53
N PHE A 149 -22.29 -5.57 18.32
CA PHE A 149 -21.20 -5.46 17.36
C PHE A 149 -21.41 -6.44 16.21
N ARG A 150 -20.94 -6.04 15.02
CA ARG A 150 -21.01 -6.88 13.83
C ARG A 150 -20.19 -8.14 14.07
N LYS A 151 -20.73 -9.28 13.63
CA LYS A 151 -20.03 -10.56 13.61
C LYS A 151 -19.81 -10.97 12.17
N TYR A 152 -18.56 -11.20 11.81
CA TYR A 152 -18.17 -11.58 10.46
C TYR A 152 -17.86 -13.09 10.39
N PRO A 153 -17.90 -13.71 9.20
CA PRO A 153 -17.48 -15.10 9.05
C PRO A 153 -15.97 -15.34 9.22
N SER A 154 -15.14 -14.32 8.96
CA SER A 154 -13.66 -14.37 8.97
C SER A 154 -13.04 -12.98 9.02
#